data_AF-A0A1I1HJ80-F1
#
_entry.id   AF-A0A1I1HJ80-F1
#
_cell.length_a   1.000
_cell.length_b   1.000
_cell.length_c   1.000
_cell.angle_alpha   90.00
_cell.angle_beta   90.00
_cell.angle_gamma   90.00
#
_symmetry.space_group_name_H-M   'P 1'
#
loop_
_entity.id
_entity.type
_entity.pdbx_description
1 polymer ?
#
loop_
_entity_poly.entity_id
_entity_poly.type
_entity_poly.pdbx_seq_one_letter_code
_entity_poly.pdbx_strand_id
1 'polypeptide(L)'
;MSESQENTNELTHKHGETEAKRVAQYTRVSTEEQNPEQQRNRVQDYVNYEYNGADQVEYADIETGTSAEAREQFQELLDDLDELDAVVATKLDRIARSIRDFEDIIVQFEEADTRLVLTDQPIGYDPDGEDAMSTLMRQITAVFAEFEVNLIQERTKAAIREMRANGHKWGRAPLGFDKENGNLYPTEDFNRICSVLELVDNGELSQNKAASMLETSRTTIRRATTEEDRRELYDLPTKSDR
;
A
#
# COMPACT_ATOMS: atom_id res chain seq x y z
N MET A 1 58.29 -14.00 45.74
CA MET A 1 58.86 -13.63 44.43
C MET A 1 57.72 -13.61 43.43
N SER A 2 57.48 -12.44 42.83
CA SER A 2 56.54 -12.13 41.75
C SER A 2 55.04 -12.25 42.12
N GLU A 3 54.32 -11.17 42.43
CA GLU A 3 53.83 -10.10 41.53
C GLU A 3 53.26 -10.64 40.22
N SER A 4 51.95 -10.47 40.04
CA SER A 4 51.28 -9.93 38.83
C SER A 4 49.77 -9.99 39.06
N GLN A 5 49.15 -8.89 39.50
CA GLN A 5 48.50 -7.86 38.68
C GLN A 5 46.97 -7.93 38.82
N GLU A 6 46.48 -6.99 39.61
CA GLU A 6 45.25 -6.26 39.34
C GLU A 6 45.15 -5.97 37.84
N ASN A 7 44.01 -6.30 37.24
CA ASN A 7 43.53 -5.53 36.10
C ASN A 7 42.01 -5.53 36.10
N THR A 8 41.48 -4.63 36.92
CA THR A 8 40.15 -4.05 36.79
C THR A 8 40.12 -3.36 35.42
N ASN A 9 39.52 -4.00 34.42
CA ASN A 9 39.27 -3.31 33.14
C ASN A 9 37.81 -2.88 33.10
N GLU A 10 37.62 -1.62 33.49
CA GLU A 10 36.52 -0.78 33.06
C GLU A 10 36.33 -0.92 31.55
N LEU A 11 35.22 -1.53 31.13
CA LEU A 11 34.63 -1.24 29.83
C LEU A 11 33.33 -0.48 30.08
N THR A 12 33.53 0.83 30.18
CA THR A 12 32.64 1.91 29.74
C THR A 12 31.29 1.47 29.15
N HIS A 13 30.26 1.39 29.99
CA HIS A 13 28.89 1.59 29.56
C HIS A 13 28.71 3.08 29.22
N LYS A 14 28.53 3.40 27.93
CA LYS A 14 28.00 4.69 27.48
C LYS A 14 26.97 4.46 26.38
N HIS A 15 25.87 5.22 26.48
CA HIS A 15 24.57 5.16 25.78
C HIS A 15 23.61 4.14 26.41
N GLY A 16 22.47 4.49 27.01
CA GLY A 16 21.78 5.75 27.29
C GLY A 16 20.68 5.40 28.31
N GLU A 17 20.15 6.38 29.03
CA GLU A 17 19.04 6.17 29.96
C GLU A 17 17.86 5.48 29.23
N THR A 18 17.30 4.43 29.82
CA THR A 18 16.20 3.65 29.24
C THR A 18 14.93 4.50 29.25
N GLU A 19 14.71 5.31 28.21
CA GLU A 19 13.40 5.89 27.96
C GLU A 19 12.42 4.75 27.69
N ALA A 20 11.22 4.84 28.28
CA ALA A 20 10.19 3.85 28.07
C ALA A 20 9.81 3.86 26.59
N LYS A 21 9.76 2.68 25.96
CA LYS A 21 9.29 2.55 24.58
C LYS A 21 7.93 3.22 24.42
N ARG A 22 7.68 3.88 23.30
CA ARG A 22 6.38 4.49 22.97
C ARG A 22 5.67 3.63 21.92
N VAL A 23 4.45 3.21 22.22
CA VAL A 23 3.72 2.21 21.44
C VAL A 23 2.32 2.70 21.11
N ALA A 24 1.99 2.71 19.82
CA ALA A 24 0.66 3.05 19.34
C ALA A 24 -0.23 1.81 19.19
N GLN A 25 -1.49 1.96 19.59
CA GLN A 25 -2.56 1.00 19.41
C GLN A 25 -3.50 1.55 18.35
N TYR A 26 -3.64 0.85 17.23
CA TYR A 26 -4.54 1.27 16.17
C TYR A 26 -5.72 0.31 16.00
N THR A 27 -6.92 0.87 16.04
CA THR A 27 -8.16 0.12 15.78
C THR A 27 -9.03 0.81 14.75
N ARG A 28 -9.65 0.01 13.88
CA ARG A 28 -10.67 0.50 12.95
C ARG A 28 -11.91 -0.37 13.05
N VAL A 29 -13.03 0.21 13.43
CA VAL A 29 -14.27 -0.55 13.66
C VAL A 29 -15.34 -0.13 12.69
N SER A 30 -16.02 -1.09 12.07
CA SER A 30 -17.19 -0.78 11.24
C SER A 30 -18.41 -0.52 12.11
N THR A 31 -19.27 0.41 11.70
CA THR A 31 -20.59 0.60 12.34
C THR A 31 -21.48 -0.65 12.28
N GLU A 32 -21.20 -1.59 11.38
CA GLU A 32 -21.90 -2.88 11.26
C GLU A 32 -21.24 -4.01 12.07
N GLU A 33 -20.09 -3.73 12.70
CA GLU A 33 -19.31 -4.74 13.41
C GLU A 33 -19.97 -5.10 14.74
N GLN A 34 -20.31 -6.39 14.90
CA GLN A 34 -21.06 -6.86 16.06
C GLN A 34 -20.26 -6.84 17.37
N ASN A 35 -18.92 -6.68 17.33
CA ASN A 35 -18.08 -6.74 18.52
C ASN A 35 -16.78 -5.89 18.43
N PRO A 36 -16.87 -4.56 18.46
CA PRO A 36 -15.70 -3.66 18.44
C PRO A 36 -14.81 -3.79 19.69
N GLU A 37 -15.37 -4.18 20.83
CA GLU A 37 -14.59 -4.41 22.06
C GLU A 37 -13.60 -5.55 21.90
N GLN A 38 -13.95 -6.61 21.16
CA GLN A 38 -13.04 -7.73 20.95
C GLN A 38 -11.76 -7.32 20.20
N GLN A 39 -11.86 -6.39 19.24
CA GLN A 39 -10.68 -5.88 18.53
C GLN A 39 -9.77 -5.08 19.47
N ARG A 40 -10.34 -4.12 20.21
CA ARG A 40 -9.59 -3.31 21.18
C ARG A 40 -8.89 -4.18 22.23
N ASN A 41 -9.61 -5.15 22.80
CA ASN A 41 -9.05 -6.04 23.81
C ASN A 41 -7.85 -6.84 23.27
N ARG A 42 -7.90 -7.32 22.01
CA ARG A 42 -6.77 -8.05 21.43
C ARG A 42 -5.51 -7.20 21.29
N VAL A 43 -5.65 -5.98 20.78
CA VAL A 43 -4.53 -5.05 20.64
C VAL A 43 -3.96 -4.71 22.02
N GLN A 44 -4.83 -4.40 22.97
CA GLN A 44 -4.44 -4.06 24.33
C GLN A 44 -3.79 -5.23 25.07
N ASP A 45 -4.32 -6.44 24.95
CA ASP A 45 -3.73 -7.66 25.53
C ASP A 45 -2.32 -7.90 24.97
N TYR A 46 -2.13 -7.71 23.65
CA TYR A 46 -0.81 -7.85 23.02
C TYR A 46 0.17 -6.79 23.53
N VAL A 47 -0.24 -5.51 23.57
CA VAL A 47 0.61 -4.42 24.04
C VAL A 47 0.99 -4.60 25.52
N ASN A 48 0.04 -5.01 26.36
CA ASN A 48 0.30 -5.30 27.76
C ASN A 48 1.24 -6.48 27.97
N TYR A 49 1.22 -7.46 27.06
CA TYR A 49 2.09 -8.63 27.14
C TYR A 49 3.52 -8.31 26.68
N GLU A 50 3.68 -7.74 25.48
CA GLU A 50 5.00 -7.51 24.87
C GLU A 50 5.67 -6.18 25.27
N TYR A 51 4.87 -5.14 25.53
CA TYR A 51 5.34 -3.78 25.79
C TYR A 51 4.92 -3.29 27.18
N ASN A 52 4.93 -4.18 28.16
CA ASN A 52 4.59 -3.83 29.54
C ASN A 52 5.49 -2.69 30.07
N GLY A 53 4.86 -1.58 30.46
CA GLY A 53 5.58 -0.38 30.95
C GLY A 53 5.98 0.63 29.86
N ALA A 54 5.58 0.41 28.61
CA ALA A 54 5.67 1.40 27.54
C ALA A 54 4.73 2.59 27.77
N ASP A 55 5.07 3.74 27.19
CA ASP A 55 4.11 4.83 26.96
C ASP A 55 3.15 4.41 25.83
N GLN A 56 1.85 4.42 26.09
CA GLN A 56 0.86 3.86 25.17
C GLN A 56 -0.07 4.96 24.65
N VAL A 57 -0.22 5.03 23.33
CA VAL A 57 -1.14 5.96 22.64
C VAL A 57 -2.17 5.16 21.86
N GLU A 58 -3.43 5.61 21.84
CA GLU A 58 -4.52 4.93 21.13
C GLU A 58 -5.04 5.80 19.98
N TYR A 59 -5.12 5.20 18.78
CA TYR A 59 -5.69 5.78 17.57
C TYR A 59 -6.87 4.92 17.13
N ALA A 60 -8.03 5.52 16.91
CA ALA A 60 -9.26 4.78 16.64
C ALA A 60 -10.11 5.41 15.54
N ASP A 61 -10.29 4.69 14.42
CA ASP A 61 -11.13 5.10 13.31
C ASP A 61 -12.45 4.32 13.26
N ILE A 62 -13.50 4.95 12.73
CA ILE A 62 -14.82 4.35 12.55
C ILE A 62 -15.18 4.32 11.06
N GLU A 63 -15.33 3.11 10.51
CA GLU A 63 -15.77 2.92 9.13
C GLU A 63 -17.29 3.13 9.05
N THR A 64 -17.68 4.27 8.47
CA THR A 64 -19.08 4.60 8.17
C THR A 64 -19.37 4.29 6.71
N GLY A 65 -20.52 3.68 6.41
CA GLY A 65 -20.86 3.11 5.10
C GLY A 65 -20.98 4.09 3.93
N THR A 66 -20.50 5.33 4.04
CA THR A 66 -20.47 6.30 2.95
C THR A 66 -19.27 7.21 3.12
N SER A 67 -18.31 7.11 2.19
CA SER A 67 -17.10 7.92 2.05
C SER A 67 -15.81 7.41 2.73
N ALA A 68 -14.73 7.58 1.97
CA ALA A 68 -13.35 7.28 2.25
C ALA A 68 -12.69 8.22 3.31
N GLU A 69 -13.49 9.04 4.02
CA GLU A 69 -13.06 10.01 5.04
C GLU A 69 -12.79 9.37 6.43
N ALA A 70 -12.92 8.05 6.55
CA ALA A 70 -12.85 7.30 7.81
C ALA A 70 -11.45 6.86 8.29
N ARG A 71 -10.38 7.64 8.04
CA ARG A 71 -9.00 7.27 8.43
C ARG A 71 -8.17 8.42 9.02
N GLU A 72 -8.82 9.40 9.63
CA GLU A 72 -8.13 10.58 10.18
C GLU A 72 -7.12 10.18 11.26
N GLN A 73 -7.49 9.24 12.14
CA GLN A 73 -6.60 8.79 13.21
C GLN A 73 -5.45 7.94 12.68
N PHE A 74 -5.66 7.17 11.62
CA PHE A 74 -4.55 6.49 10.95
C PHE A 74 -3.56 7.47 10.31
N GLN A 75 -4.03 8.58 9.73
CA GLN A 75 -3.12 9.58 9.16
C GLN A 75 -2.33 10.30 10.26
N GLU A 76 -2.99 10.65 11.37
CA GLU A 76 -2.31 11.23 12.54
C GLU A 76 -1.26 10.27 13.12
N LEU A 77 -1.56 8.96 13.18
CA LEU A 77 -0.58 7.93 13.55
C LEU A 77 0.62 7.90 12.60
N LEU A 78 0.41 8.04 11.29
CA LEU A 78 1.51 8.08 10.32
C LEU A 78 2.36 9.35 10.47
N ASP A 79 1.75 10.48 10.80
CA ASP A 79 2.47 11.73 11.08
C ASP A 79 3.33 11.63 12.36
N ASP A 80 2.90 10.82 13.34
CA ASP A 80 3.60 10.60 14.61
C ASP A 80 4.61 9.41 14.55
N LEU A 81 4.77 8.74 13.41
CA LEU A 81 5.55 7.49 13.27
C LEU A 81 6.96 7.59 13.87
N ASP A 82 7.70 8.66 13.57
CA ASP A 82 9.08 8.87 14.03
C ASP A 82 9.21 8.94 15.57
N GLU A 83 8.10 9.14 16.29
CA GLU A 83 8.06 9.18 17.76
C GLU A 83 7.65 7.83 18.38
N LEU A 84 7.47 6.78 17.58
CA LEU A 84 6.94 5.49 17.99
C LEU A 84 7.96 4.36 17.77
N ASP A 85 8.17 3.54 18.79
CA ASP A 85 8.94 2.30 18.66
C ASP A 85 8.12 1.18 17.98
N ALA A 86 6.80 1.17 18.19
CA ALA A 86 5.92 0.17 17.61
C ALA A 86 4.49 0.65 17.41
N VAL A 87 3.83 0.13 16.38
CA VAL A 87 2.40 0.22 16.15
C VAL A 87 1.79 -1.17 16.16
N VAL A 88 0.73 -1.36 16.94
CA VAL A 88 0.00 -2.63 17.04
C VAL A 88 -1.42 -2.45 16.53
N ALA A 89 -1.81 -3.29 15.57
CA ALA A 89 -3.18 -3.38 15.07
C ALA A 89 -3.62 -4.83 14.92
N THR A 90 -4.92 -5.05 14.66
CA THR A 90 -5.46 -6.42 14.57
C THR A 90 -5.12 -7.09 13.26
N LYS A 91 -5.53 -6.48 12.14
CA LYS A 91 -5.48 -7.10 10.81
C LYS A 91 -5.03 -6.16 9.71
N LEU A 92 -4.56 -6.75 8.62
CA LEU A 92 -4.17 -6.03 7.40
C LEU A 92 -5.26 -5.10 6.87
N ASP A 93 -6.50 -5.54 6.75
CA ASP A 93 -7.60 -4.76 6.16
C ASP A 93 -8.00 -3.52 6.99
N ARG A 94 -7.47 -3.42 8.21
CA ARG A 94 -7.60 -2.24 9.08
C ARG A 94 -6.56 -1.18 8.73
N ILE A 95 -5.38 -1.61 8.28
CA ILE A 95 -4.22 -0.78 7.95
C ILE A 95 -4.11 -0.48 6.45
N ALA A 96 -4.47 -1.41 5.57
CA ALA A 96 -4.28 -1.25 4.13
C ALA A 96 -5.58 -1.52 3.35
N ARG A 97 -5.78 -0.75 2.28
CA ARG A 97 -6.91 -0.88 1.34
C ARG A 97 -6.56 -1.77 0.14
N SER A 98 -5.29 -1.96 -0.14
CA SER A 98 -4.78 -2.82 -1.20
C SER A 98 -3.40 -3.35 -0.82
N ILE A 99 -2.87 -4.29 -1.60
CA ILE A 99 -1.50 -4.79 -1.42
C ILE A 99 -0.48 -3.69 -1.69
N ARG A 100 -0.72 -2.82 -2.68
CA ARG A 100 0.16 -1.67 -2.96
C ARG A 100 0.15 -0.66 -1.81
N ASP A 101 -1.04 -0.34 -1.30
CA ASP A 101 -1.20 0.53 -0.12
C ASP A 101 -0.45 -0.05 1.10
N PHE A 102 -0.46 -1.37 1.26
CA PHE A 102 0.32 -2.03 2.31
C PHE A 102 1.83 -1.87 2.10
N GLU A 103 2.32 -2.02 0.87
CA GLU A 103 3.73 -1.85 0.55
C GLU A 103 4.20 -0.40 0.82
N ASP A 104 3.41 0.59 0.40
CA ASP A 104 3.67 2.01 0.67
C ASP A 104 3.68 2.32 2.19
N ILE A 105 2.84 1.64 2.97
CA ILE A 105 2.85 1.74 4.44
C ILE A 105 4.13 1.12 5.02
N ILE A 106 4.52 -0.07 4.55
CA ILE A 106 5.74 -0.74 5.04
C ILE A 106 6.98 0.14 4.80
N VAL A 107 7.07 0.83 3.65
CA VAL A 107 8.17 1.77 3.37
C VAL A 107 8.20 2.90 4.39
N GLN A 108 7.05 3.49 4.76
CA GLN A 108 7.00 4.55 5.79
C GLN A 108 7.47 4.05 7.16
N PHE A 109 7.09 2.83 7.54
CA PHE A 109 7.53 2.22 8.80
C PHE A 109 9.03 1.89 8.81
N GLU A 110 9.59 1.50 7.66
CA GLU A 110 11.03 1.28 7.50
C GLU A 110 11.82 2.59 7.57
N GLU A 111 11.30 3.67 6.97
CA GLU A 111 11.91 5.01 7.04
C GLU A 111 11.92 5.57 8.48
N ALA A 112 10.87 5.28 9.26
CA ALA A 112 10.72 5.72 10.64
C ALA A 112 11.40 4.81 11.69
N ASP A 113 11.95 3.65 11.27
CA ASP A 113 12.50 2.61 12.17
C ASP A 113 11.47 2.11 13.21
N THR A 114 10.18 2.15 12.86
CA THR A 114 9.06 1.77 13.73
C THR A 114 8.60 0.36 13.42
N ARG A 115 8.37 -0.46 14.45
CA ARG A 115 7.85 -1.83 14.28
C ARG A 115 6.35 -1.81 13.95
N LEU A 116 5.91 -2.54 12.91
CA LEU A 116 4.50 -2.79 12.66
C LEU A 116 4.11 -4.20 13.10
N VAL A 117 3.13 -4.31 14.00
CA VAL A 117 2.57 -5.58 14.45
C VAL A 117 1.11 -5.72 14.04
N LEU A 118 0.79 -6.85 13.41
CA LEU A 118 -0.57 -7.30 13.16
C LEU A 118 -0.85 -8.54 14.02
N THR A 119 -1.79 -8.47 14.96
CA THR A 119 -2.02 -9.55 15.93
C THR A 119 -2.57 -10.83 15.31
N ASP A 120 -3.32 -10.69 14.19
CA ASP A 120 -4.01 -11.81 13.56
C ASP A 120 -3.21 -12.41 12.39
N GLN A 121 -2.25 -11.67 11.83
CA GLN A 121 -1.39 -12.15 10.74
C GLN A 121 0.08 -11.80 11.00
N PRO A 122 1.02 -12.77 10.86
CA PRO A 122 2.46 -12.55 11.04
C PRO A 122 3.11 -11.83 9.85
N ILE A 123 2.52 -10.72 9.40
CA ILE A 123 2.90 -10.07 8.13
C ILE A 123 3.37 -8.63 8.33
N GLY A 124 3.58 -8.22 9.58
CA GLY A 124 4.07 -6.91 9.95
C GLY A 124 5.54 -6.65 9.56
N TYR A 125 6.07 -5.54 10.05
CA TYR A 125 7.45 -5.11 9.84
C TYR A 125 8.20 -5.07 11.17
N ASP A 126 9.45 -5.52 11.17
CA ASP A 126 10.31 -5.56 12.35
C ASP A 126 11.72 -5.06 11.99
N PRO A 127 12.18 -3.93 12.57
CA PRO A 127 13.49 -3.38 12.28
C PRO A 127 14.64 -4.20 12.88
N ASP A 128 14.40 -4.94 13.97
CA ASP A 128 15.42 -5.69 14.71
C ASP A 128 15.72 -7.08 14.10
N GLY A 129 14.94 -7.52 13.10
CA GLY A 129 15.22 -8.77 12.40
C GLY A 129 14.17 -9.16 11.37
N GLU A 130 14.64 -9.66 10.22
CA GLU A 130 13.76 -10.21 9.18
C GLU A 130 13.09 -11.50 9.68
N ASP A 131 11.84 -11.41 10.14
CA ASP A 131 10.98 -12.58 10.28
C ASP A 131 10.85 -13.24 8.88
N ALA A 132 11.10 -14.55 8.81
CA ALA A 132 10.96 -15.33 7.59
C ALA A 132 9.57 -15.16 6.96
N MET A 133 8.55 -14.89 7.78
CA MET A 133 7.21 -14.58 7.30
C MET A 133 7.09 -13.20 6.66
N SER A 134 7.69 -12.15 7.23
CA SER A 134 7.72 -10.81 6.61
C SER A 134 8.46 -10.85 5.27
N THR A 135 9.57 -11.59 5.19
CA THR A 135 10.29 -11.81 3.91
C THR A 135 9.44 -12.56 2.89
N LEU A 136 8.73 -13.61 3.30
CA LEU A 136 7.80 -14.35 2.45
C LEU A 136 6.69 -13.44 1.92
N MET A 137 6.10 -12.59 2.78
CA MET A 137 5.03 -11.68 2.37
C MET A 137 5.52 -10.62 1.40
N ARG A 138 6.71 -10.03 1.62
CA ARG A 138 7.34 -9.13 0.62
C ARG A 138 7.52 -9.83 -0.72
N GLN A 139 7.99 -11.08 -0.73
CA GLN A 139 8.14 -11.86 -1.95
C GLN A 139 6.80 -12.15 -2.63
N ILE A 140 5.78 -12.50 -1.87
CA ILE A 140 4.43 -12.73 -2.40
C ILE A 140 3.85 -11.44 -2.99
N THR A 141 4.00 -10.30 -2.31
CA THR A 141 3.60 -8.98 -2.82
C THR A 141 4.31 -8.64 -4.13
N ALA A 142 5.63 -8.81 -4.18
CA ALA A 142 6.40 -8.59 -5.41
C ALA A 142 5.93 -9.50 -6.56
N VAL A 143 5.62 -10.76 -6.28
CA VAL A 143 5.05 -11.71 -7.25
C VAL A 143 3.67 -11.27 -7.71
N PHE A 144 2.81 -10.76 -6.83
CA PHE A 144 1.51 -10.23 -7.21
C PHE A 144 1.62 -8.95 -8.05
N ALA A 145 2.54 -8.05 -7.71
CA ALA A 145 2.80 -6.86 -8.50
C ALA A 145 3.28 -7.22 -9.93
N GLU A 146 4.18 -8.20 -10.05
CA GLU A 146 4.62 -8.72 -11.34
C GLU A 146 3.47 -9.43 -12.09
N PHE A 147 2.64 -10.19 -11.37
CA PHE A 147 1.47 -10.87 -11.93
C PHE A 147 0.45 -9.87 -12.49
N GLU A 148 0.13 -8.79 -11.77
CA GLU A 148 -0.78 -7.74 -12.25
C GLU A 148 -0.27 -7.10 -13.55
N VAL A 149 1.02 -6.78 -13.61
CA VAL A 149 1.65 -6.23 -14.82
C VAL A 149 1.53 -7.22 -15.98
N ASN A 150 1.86 -8.49 -15.75
CA ASN A 150 1.76 -9.53 -16.78
C ASN A 150 0.33 -9.73 -17.26
N LEU A 151 -0.65 -9.70 -16.33
CA LEU A 151 -2.06 -9.84 -16.63
C LEU A 151 -2.56 -8.68 -17.50
N ILE A 152 -2.21 -7.44 -17.17
CA ILE A 152 -2.51 -6.26 -17.98
C ILE A 152 -1.94 -6.43 -19.39
N GLN A 153 -0.67 -6.83 -19.53
CA GLN A 153 -0.05 -7.06 -20.83
C GLN A 153 -0.76 -8.14 -21.66
N GLU A 154 -1.15 -9.26 -21.04
CA GLU A 154 -1.89 -10.32 -21.72
C GLU A 154 -3.24 -9.85 -22.23
N ARG A 155 -3.99 -9.10 -21.41
CA ARG A 155 -5.29 -8.54 -21.77
C ARG A 155 -5.18 -7.50 -22.88
N THR A 156 -4.21 -6.58 -22.80
CA THR A 156 -3.94 -5.61 -23.88
C THR A 156 -3.62 -6.31 -25.20
N LYS A 157 -2.83 -7.39 -25.18
CA LYS A 157 -2.55 -8.20 -26.39
C LYS A 157 -3.81 -8.87 -26.93
N ALA A 158 -4.77 -9.26 -26.09
CA ALA A 158 -6.06 -9.80 -26.51
C ALA A 158 -6.93 -8.72 -27.16
N ALA A 159 -7.11 -7.56 -26.50
CA ALA A 159 -7.86 -6.43 -27.03
C ALA A 159 -7.33 -5.98 -28.40
N ILE A 160 -6.01 -5.78 -28.53
CA ILE A 160 -5.39 -5.40 -29.80
C ILE A 160 -5.67 -6.43 -30.91
N ARG A 161 -5.64 -7.74 -30.59
CA ARG A 161 -5.93 -8.79 -31.57
C ARG A 161 -7.39 -8.71 -32.05
N GLU A 162 -8.32 -8.50 -31.14
CA GLU A 162 -9.73 -8.35 -31.46
C GLU A 162 -10.01 -7.09 -32.29
N MET A 163 -9.46 -5.94 -31.90
CA MET A 163 -9.57 -4.71 -32.68
C MET A 163 -8.99 -4.85 -34.09
N ARG A 164 -7.87 -5.57 -34.24
CA ARG A 164 -7.29 -5.89 -35.56
C ARG A 164 -8.23 -6.78 -36.38
N ALA A 165 -8.85 -7.78 -35.75
CA ALA A 165 -9.82 -8.64 -36.42
C ALA A 165 -11.08 -7.86 -36.86
N ASN A 166 -11.50 -6.88 -36.06
CA ASN A 166 -12.64 -6.01 -36.34
C ASN A 166 -12.30 -4.83 -37.27
N GLY A 167 -11.03 -4.66 -37.64
CA GLY A 167 -10.59 -3.67 -38.62
C GLY A 167 -10.58 -2.22 -38.12
N HIS A 168 -10.54 -2.00 -36.80
CA HIS A 168 -10.55 -0.66 -36.21
C HIS A 168 -9.34 0.17 -36.67
N LYS A 169 -9.62 1.27 -37.37
CA LYS A 169 -8.60 2.22 -37.84
C LYS A 169 -8.54 3.42 -36.90
N TRP A 170 -7.63 3.33 -35.93
CA TRP A 170 -7.29 4.49 -35.11
C TRP A 170 -6.54 5.52 -35.94
N GLY A 171 -6.92 6.80 -35.86
CA GLY A 171 -6.19 7.90 -36.51
C GLY A 171 -4.81 8.09 -35.85
N ARG A 172 -4.75 8.97 -34.84
CA ARG A 172 -3.60 9.10 -33.93
C ARG A 172 -3.59 7.93 -32.95
N ALA A 173 -2.39 7.47 -32.58
CA ALA A 173 -2.23 6.44 -31.57
C ALA A 173 -2.90 6.87 -30.25
N PRO A 174 -3.63 5.96 -29.57
CA PRO A 174 -4.12 6.18 -28.21
C PRO A 174 -2.97 6.43 -27.23
N LEU A 175 -3.29 6.96 -26.04
CA LEU A 175 -2.30 7.28 -25.02
C LEU A 175 -1.57 5.99 -24.58
N GLY A 176 -0.24 6.03 -24.48
CA GLY A 176 0.55 4.85 -24.10
C GLY A 176 0.76 3.82 -25.22
N PHE A 177 0.46 4.20 -26.47
CA PHE A 177 0.71 3.35 -27.63
C PHE A 177 1.51 4.08 -28.70
N ASP A 178 2.46 3.35 -29.28
CA ASP A 178 3.05 3.67 -30.56
C ASP A 178 2.28 3.00 -31.69
N LYS A 179 2.31 3.63 -32.87
CA LYS A 179 1.64 3.11 -34.06
C LYS A 179 2.64 2.89 -35.18
N GLU A 180 2.89 1.63 -35.51
CA GLU A 180 3.77 1.22 -36.60
C GLU A 180 3.01 0.36 -37.61
N ASN A 181 3.07 0.71 -38.90
CA ASN A 181 2.42 -0.04 -39.98
C ASN A 181 0.92 -0.33 -39.75
N GLY A 182 0.22 0.55 -39.01
CA GLY A 182 -1.19 0.39 -38.67
C GLY A 182 -1.47 -0.42 -37.40
N ASN A 183 -0.44 -0.98 -36.78
CA ASN A 183 -0.52 -1.75 -35.54
C ASN A 183 -0.19 -0.87 -34.33
N LEU A 184 -0.86 -1.13 -33.20
CA LEU A 184 -0.55 -0.51 -31.92
C LEU A 184 0.43 -1.37 -31.13
N TYR A 185 1.39 -0.72 -30.47
CA TYR A 185 2.38 -1.30 -29.59
C TYR A 185 2.40 -0.51 -28.27
N PRO A 186 2.27 -1.17 -27.11
CA PRO A 186 2.38 -0.49 -25.82
C PRO A 186 3.75 0.17 -25.65
N THR A 187 3.78 1.39 -25.13
CA THR A 187 5.02 2.08 -24.73
C THR A 187 5.49 1.62 -23.35
N GLU A 188 6.69 2.03 -22.94
CA GLU A 188 7.21 1.74 -21.58
C GLU A 188 6.27 2.26 -20.47
N ASP A 189 5.67 3.44 -20.66
CA ASP A 189 4.73 4.04 -19.69
C ASP A 189 3.33 3.42 -19.69
N PHE A 190 3.04 2.41 -20.52
CA PHE A 190 1.68 1.91 -20.72
C PHE A 190 1.03 1.44 -19.41
N ASN A 191 1.76 0.68 -18.58
CA ASN A 191 1.22 0.17 -17.31
C ASN A 191 0.88 1.31 -16.34
N ARG A 192 1.75 2.32 -16.24
CA ARG A 192 1.51 3.52 -15.43
C ARG A 192 0.26 4.26 -15.89
N ILE A 193 0.06 4.36 -17.21
CA ILE A 193 -1.13 4.98 -17.79
C ILE A 193 -2.38 4.19 -17.41
N CYS A 194 -2.37 2.85 -17.52
CA CYS A 194 -3.51 2.01 -17.10
C CYS A 194 -3.87 2.22 -15.63
N SER A 195 -2.89 2.16 -14.71
CA SER A 195 -3.15 2.39 -13.28
C SER A 195 -3.76 3.77 -13.01
N VAL A 196 -3.25 4.83 -13.65
CA VAL A 196 -3.81 6.18 -13.49
C VAL A 196 -5.23 6.27 -14.05
N LEU A 197 -5.53 5.59 -15.16
CA LEU A 197 -6.87 5.57 -15.75
C LEU A 197 -7.86 4.78 -14.88
N GLU A 198 -7.43 3.71 -14.24
CA GLU A 198 -8.22 2.92 -13.29
C GLU A 198 -8.61 3.75 -12.05
N LEU A 199 -7.65 4.47 -11.46
CA LEU A 199 -7.93 5.40 -10.35
C LEU A 199 -8.96 6.47 -10.73
N VAL A 200 -8.93 6.95 -11.99
CA VAL A 200 -9.93 7.88 -12.50
C VAL A 200 -11.30 7.21 -12.68
N ASP A 201 -11.34 5.96 -13.15
CA ASP A 201 -12.59 5.22 -13.34
C ASP A 201 -13.28 4.89 -12.01
N ASN A 202 -12.50 4.60 -10.97
CA ASN A 202 -12.96 4.35 -9.60
C ASN A 202 -13.34 5.64 -8.85
N GLY A 203 -13.05 6.82 -9.43
CA GLY A 203 -13.36 8.11 -8.82
C GLY A 203 -12.37 8.57 -7.76
N GLU A 204 -11.28 7.83 -7.55
CA GLU A 204 -10.21 8.15 -6.59
C GLU A 204 -9.30 9.27 -7.09
N LEU A 205 -9.22 9.46 -8.42
CA LEU A 205 -8.40 10.49 -9.05
C LEU A 205 -9.21 11.36 -10.02
N SER A 206 -9.06 12.69 -9.92
CA SER A 206 -9.72 13.60 -10.87
C SER A 206 -9.07 13.52 -12.26
N GLN A 207 -9.88 13.66 -13.31
CA GLN A 207 -9.39 13.70 -14.70
C GLN A 207 -8.32 14.79 -14.94
N ASN A 208 -8.41 15.92 -14.23
CA ASN A 208 -7.44 17.01 -14.35
C ASN A 208 -6.09 16.64 -13.72
N LYS A 209 -6.11 15.99 -12.55
CA LYS A 209 -4.90 15.52 -11.87
C LYS A 209 -4.22 14.42 -12.69
N ALA A 210 -4.99 13.46 -13.20
CA ALA A 210 -4.49 12.42 -14.12
C ALA A 210 -3.88 13.01 -15.41
N ALA A 211 -4.53 14.00 -16.01
CA ALA A 211 -4.01 14.67 -17.20
C ALA A 211 -2.65 15.34 -16.95
N SER A 212 -2.50 15.98 -15.78
CA SER A 212 -1.21 16.57 -15.36
C SER A 212 -0.15 15.50 -15.12
N MET A 213 -0.49 14.39 -14.45
CA MET A 213 0.46 13.31 -14.13
C MET A 213 0.99 12.58 -15.37
N LEU A 214 0.15 12.46 -16.40
CA LEU A 214 0.47 11.78 -17.67
C LEU A 214 0.86 12.75 -18.78
N GLU A 215 1.10 14.04 -18.45
CA GLU A 215 1.49 15.08 -19.40
C GLU A 215 0.61 15.14 -20.65
N THR A 216 -0.70 14.98 -20.47
CA THR A 216 -1.68 14.89 -21.54
C THR A 216 -2.87 15.81 -21.32
N SER A 217 -3.83 15.80 -22.24
CA SER A 217 -5.05 16.61 -22.11
C SER A 217 -6.11 15.89 -21.28
N ARG A 218 -6.90 16.65 -20.50
CA ARG A 218 -8.10 16.14 -19.82
C ARG A 218 -9.04 15.42 -20.79
N THR A 219 -9.15 15.91 -22.03
CA THR A 219 -9.94 15.27 -23.08
C THR A 219 -9.41 13.88 -23.42
N THR A 220 -8.10 13.67 -23.45
CA THR A 220 -7.48 12.36 -23.66
C THR A 220 -7.89 11.38 -22.56
N ILE A 221 -7.77 11.80 -21.30
CA ILE A 221 -8.19 10.99 -20.13
C ILE A 221 -9.67 10.65 -20.22
N ARG A 222 -10.52 11.66 -20.43
CA ARG A 222 -11.96 11.47 -20.56
C ARG A 222 -12.31 10.46 -21.65
N ARG A 223 -11.67 10.54 -22.83
CA ARG A 223 -11.94 9.61 -23.93
C ARG A 223 -11.50 8.19 -23.58
N ALA A 224 -10.33 8.03 -22.98
CA ALA A 224 -9.82 6.73 -22.52
C ALA A 224 -10.78 6.06 -21.51
N THR A 225 -11.38 6.84 -20.62
CA THR A 225 -12.32 6.34 -19.62
C THR A 225 -13.80 6.38 -20.04
N THR A 226 -14.17 6.78 -21.26
CA THR A 226 -15.60 6.85 -21.63
C THR A 226 -15.95 6.25 -22.98
N GLU A 227 -15.01 6.19 -23.92
CA GLU A 227 -15.23 5.55 -25.23
C GLU A 227 -15.00 4.05 -25.09
N GLU A 228 -16.00 3.23 -25.45
CA GLU A 228 -15.99 1.77 -25.28
C GLU A 228 -14.79 1.10 -25.94
N ASP A 229 -14.56 1.38 -27.23
CA ASP A 229 -13.38 0.95 -27.99
C ASP A 229 -12.04 1.33 -27.32
N ARG A 230 -12.02 2.40 -26.50
CA ARG A 230 -10.81 2.82 -25.77
C ARG A 230 -10.71 2.18 -24.40
N ARG A 231 -11.83 1.97 -23.70
CA ARG A 231 -11.86 1.29 -22.41
C ARG A 231 -11.28 -0.12 -22.52
N GLU A 232 -11.60 -0.83 -23.60
CA GLU A 232 -11.03 -2.15 -23.89
C GLU A 232 -9.50 -2.15 -24.04
N LEU A 233 -8.90 -1.08 -24.57
CA LEU A 233 -7.43 -0.98 -24.71
C LEU A 233 -6.71 -0.93 -23.36
N TYR A 234 -7.37 -0.39 -22.34
CA TYR A 234 -6.83 -0.21 -21.00
C TYR A 234 -7.47 -1.16 -19.97
N ASP A 235 -8.26 -2.14 -20.43
CA ASP A 235 -8.95 -3.12 -19.59
C ASP A 235 -9.89 -2.50 -18.54
N LEU A 236 -10.50 -1.36 -18.88
CA LEU A 236 -11.49 -0.71 -18.02
C LEU A 236 -12.88 -1.35 -18.25
N PRO A 237 -13.67 -1.61 -17.19
CA PRO A 237 -14.94 -2.32 -17.29
C PRO A 237 -15.89 -1.62 -18.27
N THR A 238 -16.51 -2.34 -19.20
CA THR A 238 -17.40 -1.72 -20.19
C THR A 238 -18.79 -1.49 -19.60
N LYS A 239 -19.68 -0.79 -20.33
CA LYS A 239 -21.08 -0.64 -19.90
C LYS A 239 -21.84 -1.97 -19.84
N SER A 240 -21.31 -3.03 -20.44
CA SER A 240 -21.87 -4.38 -20.37
C SER A 240 -21.50 -5.13 -19.08
N ASP A 241 -20.49 -4.65 -18.35
CA ASP A 241 -19.94 -5.32 -17.15
C ASP A 241 -20.47 -4.74 -15.83
N ARG A 242 -21.32 -3.70 -15.87
CA ARG A 242 -21.88 -3.00 -14.71
C ARG A 242 -23.40 -3.16 -14.58
#